data_AF-A0A9D2LS64-F1
#
_entry.id   AF-A0A9D2LS64-F1
#
_cell.length_a   1.000
_cell.length_b   1.000
_cell.length_c   1.000
_cell.angle_alpha   90.00
_cell.angle_beta   90.00
_cell.angle_gamma   90.00
#
_symmetry.space_group_name_H-M   'P 1'
#
loop_
_entity.id
_entity.type
_entity.pdbx_description
1 polymer ?
#
loop_
_entity_poly.entity_id
_entity_poly.type
_entity_poly.pdbx_seq_one_letter_code
_entity_poly.pdbx_strand_id
1 'polypeptide(L)' 'MKKYEYAEIKYQEKGILFSNTTEHRKLIDEYAKKGFQYIGFLPTEIDAKGSFRKIDLIFQTPE' A
#
# COMPACT_ATOMS: atom_id res chain seq x y z
N MET A 1 16.85 14.86 7.35
CA MET A 1 16.62 13.40 7.40
C MET A 1 15.38 13.10 6.59
N LYS A 2 15.41 12.11 5.70
CA LYS A 2 14.22 11.72 4.93
C LYS A 2 13.13 11.24 5.88
N LYS A 3 11.90 11.74 5.74
CA LYS A 3 10.73 11.26 6.48
C LYS A 3 9.90 10.36 5.57
N TYR A 4 9.32 9.33 6.18
CA TYR A 4 8.48 8.36 5.48
C TYR A 4 7.08 8.37 6.07
N GLU A 5 6.09 8.24 5.21
CA GLU A 5 4.69 8.05 5.56
C GLU A 5 4.22 6.68 5.06
N TYR A 6 3.43 6.00 5.88
CA TYR A 6 2.95 4.64 5.63
C TYR A 6 1.43 4.68 5.45
N ALA A 7 0.96 4.15 4.32
CA ALA A 7 -0.47 4.01 4.05
C ALA A 7 -0.85 2.53 4.06
N GLU A 8 -1.63 2.11 5.06
CA GLU A 8 -2.10 0.73 5.20
C GLU A 8 -3.20 0.41 4.17
N ILE A 9 -3.08 -0.75 3.53
CA ILE A 9 -4.12 -1.33 2.68
C ILE A 9 -4.43 -2.73 3.21
N LYS A 10 -5.71 -2.96 3.50
CA LYS A 10 -6.22 -4.25 3.98
C LYS A 10 -6.97 -4.98 2.88
N TYR A 11 -6.47 -6.13 2.49
CA TYR A 11 -7.11 -7.03 1.53
C TYR A 11 -8.14 -7.91 2.25
N GLN A 12 -9.42 -7.72 1.96
CA GLN A 12 -10.48 -8.59 2.47
C GLN A 12 -10.58 -9.89 1.67
N GLU A 13 -10.73 -10.98 2.40
CA GLU A 13 -10.88 -12.33 1.90
C GLU A 13 -12.30 -12.57 1.35
N LYS A 14 -12.67 -11.92 0.23
CA LYS A 14 -13.86 -12.36 -0.52
C LYS A 14 -13.44 -13.45 -1.48
N GLY A 15 -13.91 -14.66 -1.17
CA GLY A 15 -13.60 -15.89 -1.88
C GLY A 15 -13.43 -15.71 -3.38
N ILE A 16 -12.29 -16.21 -3.88
CA ILE A 16 -11.98 -16.49 -5.29
C ILE A 16 -11.43 -15.31 -6.12
N LEU A 17 -11.58 -14.05 -5.71
CA LEU A 17 -10.93 -12.94 -6.43
C LEU A 17 -10.11 -12.08 -5.48
N PHE A 18 -8.78 -12.05 -5.69
CA PHE A 18 -8.00 -10.81 -5.50
C PHE A 18 -8.70 -9.76 -6.37
N SER A 19 -9.69 -9.10 -5.78
CA SER A 19 -10.68 -8.31 -6.51
C SER A 19 -10.02 -7.02 -6.94
N ASN A 20 -9.18 -7.06 -7.99
CA ASN A 20 -8.63 -5.92 -8.73
C ASN A 20 -8.58 -4.65 -7.88
N THR A 21 -7.85 -4.68 -6.77
CA THR A 21 -7.87 -3.57 -5.81
C THR A 21 -7.00 -2.47 -6.39
N THR A 22 -7.52 -1.74 -7.38
CA THR A 22 -6.94 -0.50 -7.91
C THR A 22 -6.79 0.58 -6.84
N GLU A 23 -7.24 0.31 -5.62
CA GLU A 23 -7.10 1.14 -4.42
C GLU A 23 -5.65 1.55 -4.17
N HIS A 24 -4.68 0.64 -4.35
CA HIS A 24 -3.25 1.00 -4.25
C HIS A 24 -2.84 2.05 -5.29
N ARG A 25 -3.36 1.96 -6.53
CA ARG A 25 -3.09 2.95 -7.58
C ARG A 25 -3.68 4.31 -7.22
N LYS A 26 -4.93 4.33 -6.74
CA LYS A 26 -5.58 5.56 -6.27
C LYS A 26 -4.80 6.22 -5.13
N LEU A 27 -4.34 5.44 -4.15
CA LEU A 27 -3.51 5.97 -3.06
C LEU A 27 -2.19 6.52 -3.58
N ILE A 28 -1.49 5.79 -4.44
CA ILE A 28 -0.24 6.28 -5.05
C ILE A 28 -0.46 7.59 -5.80
N ASP A 29 -1.51 7.68 -6.62
CA ASP A 29 -1.82 8.90 -7.39
C ASP A 29 -2.17 10.09 -6.46
N GLU A 30 -2.93 9.85 -5.38
CA GLU A 30 -3.29 10.90 -4.40
C GLU A 30 -2.06 11.40 -3.63
N TYR A 31 -1.15 10.50 -3.24
CA TYR A 31 0.11 10.86 -2.60
C TYR A 31 1.05 11.60 -3.57
N ALA A 32 1.11 11.18 -4.83
CA ALA A 32 1.87 11.86 -5.87
C ALA A 32 1.37 13.29 -6.10
N LYS A 33 0.05 13.53 -6.12
CA LYS A 33 -0.54 14.89 -6.19
C LYS A 33 -0.15 15.78 -5.01
N LYS A 34 0.07 15.19 -3.83
CA LYS A 34 0.52 15.89 -2.63
C LYS A 34 2.03 16.14 -2.59
N GLY A 35 2.77 15.71 -3.62
CA GLY A 35 4.23 15.86 -3.71
C GLY A 35 5.03 14.73 -3.04
N PHE A 36 4.37 13.68 -2.55
CA PHE A 36 5.06 12.55 -1.97
C PHE A 36 5.60 11.62 -3.06
N GLN A 37 6.77 11.05 -2.82
CA GLN A 37 7.39 10.09 -3.73
C GLN A 37 7.13 8.66 -3.26
N TYR A 38 6.55 7.82 -4.11
CA TYR A 38 6.39 6.40 -3.81
C TYR A 38 7.75 5.69 -3.80
N ILE A 39 8.04 4.97 -2.70
CA ILE A 39 9.31 4.26 -2.49
C ILE A 39 9.14 2.74 -2.64
N GLY A 40 7.98 2.20 -2.23
CA GLY A 40 7.73 0.77 -2.28
C GLY A 40 6.59 0.37 -1.37
N PHE A 41 6.48 -0.94 -1.10
CA PHE A 41 5.50 -1.47 -0.15
C PHE A 41 6.13 -2.56 0.72
N LEU A 42 5.55 -2.77 1.90
CA LEU A 42 5.94 -3.83 2.82
C LEU A 42 4.69 -4.62 3.25
N PRO A 43 4.68 -5.96 3.14
CA PRO A 43 3.61 -6.76 3.71
C PRO A 43 3.70 -6.74 5.25
N THR A 44 2.59 -6.39 5.90
CA THR A 44 2.48 -6.35 7.36
C THR A 44 1.72 -7.55 7.93
N GLU A 45 0.91 -8.20 7.10
CA GLU A 45 0.18 -9.41 7.49
C GLU A 45 0.13 -10.38 6.30
N ILE A 46 0.63 -11.59 6.52
CA ILE A 46 0.65 -12.68 5.54
C ILE A 46 -0.10 -13.86 6.17
N ASP A 47 -0.97 -14.51 5.41
CA ASP A 47 -1.65 -15.71 5.90
C ASP A 47 -0.77 -16.97 5.83
N ALA A 48 -1.25 -18.07 6.42
CA ALA A 48 -0.56 -19.36 6.42
C ALA A 48 -0.37 -19.97 5.00
N LYS A 49 -1.03 -19.42 3.98
CA LYS A 49 -0.91 -19.83 2.58
C LYS A 49 0.03 -18.90 1.78
N GLY A 50 0.64 -17.91 2.43
CA GLY A 50 1.54 -16.94 1.79
C GLY A 50 0.83 -15.78 1.09
N SER A 51 -0.48 -15.59 1.31
CA SER A 51 -1.25 -14.49 0.72
C SER A 51 -1.13 -13.24 1.56
N PHE A 52 -0.85 -12.10 0.91
CA PHE A 52 -0.84 -10.80 1.58
C PHE A 52 -2.25 -10.39 2.03
N ARG A 53 -2.40 -10.14 3.32
CA ARG A 53 -3.63 -9.67 3.97
C ARG A 53 -3.60 -8.19 4.22
N LYS A 54 -2.43 -7.66 4.56
CA LYS A 54 -2.19 -6.23 4.75
C LYS A 54 -0.83 -5.85 4.19
N ILE A 55 -0.77 -4.69 3.57
CA ILE A 55 0.49 -4.07 3.14
C ILE A 55 0.49 -2.61 3.57
N ASP A 56 1.67 -2.08 3.81
CA ASP A 56 1.91 -0.65 3.89
C ASP A 56 2.55 -0.17 2.60
N LEU A 57 1.98 0.86 1.98
CA LEU A 57 2.65 1.63 0.94
C LEU A 57 3.54 2.68 1.62
N ILE A 58 4.79 2.79 1.17
CA ILE A 58 5.80 3.66 1.75
C ILE A 58 6.00 4.85 0.81
N PHE A 59 5.83 6.05 1.37
CA PHE A 59 6.00 7.31 0.66
C PHE A 59 7.07 8.16 1.34
N GLN A 60 7.97 8.76 0.58
CA GLN A 60 8.89 9.78 1.07
C GLN A 60 8.18 11.15 1.01
N THR A 61 8.27 11.91 2.09
CA THR A 61 7.72 13.28 2.14
C THR A 61 8.45 14.19 1.15
N PRO A 62 7.74 15.14 0.49
CA PRO A 62 8.39 16.24 -0.20
C PRO A 62 9.26 17.03 0.80
N GLU A 63 10.42 17.51 0.34
CA GLU A 63 11.31 18.40 1.11
C GLU A 63 10.73 19.81 1.24
#